data_AF-Q98B35-F1
#
_entry.id   AF-Q98B35-F1
#
_cell.length_a   1.000
_cell.length_b   1.000
_cell.length_c   1.000
_cell.angle_alpha   90.00
_cell.angle_beta   90.00
_cell.angle_gamma   90.00
#
_symmetry.space_group_name_H-M   'P 1'
#
loop_
_entity.id
_entity.type
_entity.pdbx_description
1 polymer ?
#
loop_
_entity_poly.entity_id
_entity_poly.type
_entity_poly.pdbx_seq_one_letter_code
_entity_poly.pdbx_strand_id
1 'polypeptide(L)'
;MLKEFQEFISKGNVMDLAVGVIIGAAFGKIVDSLVNDIIMPIVGAIFGGLDFNNYFLGLPQRSMPLRWPTPRSKAPSFPTGASSPWR
;
A
#
# COMPACT_ATOMS: atom_id res chain seq x y z
N MET A 1 -8.42 38.87 0.12
CA MET A 1 -7.62 37.63 -0.01
C MET A 1 -7.78 36.93 -1.36
N LEU A 2 -9.01 36.62 -1.82
CA LEU A 2 -9.20 35.93 -3.11
C LEU A 2 -8.80 36.77 -4.33
N LYS A 3 -8.97 38.10 -4.25
CA LYS A 3 -8.53 39.03 -5.30
C LYS A 3 -7.00 39.14 -5.37
N GLU A 4 -6.32 39.25 -4.24
CA GLU A 4 -4.84 39.27 -4.21
C GLU A 4 -4.24 37.93 -4.63
N PHE A 5 -4.91 36.81 -4.37
CA PHE A 5 -4.50 35.49 -4.86
C PHE A 5 -4.70 35.34 -6.38
N GLN A 6 -5.81 35.87 -6.91
CA GLN A 6 -6.04 35.92 -8.35
C GLN A 6 -4.99 36.79 -9.04
N GLU A 7 -4.65 37.95 -8.48
CA GLU A 7 -3.54 38.81 -8.93
C GLU A 7 -2.16 38.18 -8.79
N PHE A 8 -1.98 37.25 -7.84
CA PHE A 8 -0.74 36.50 -7.67
C PHE A 8 -0.57 35.40 -8.72
N ILE A 9 -1.63 34.66 -9.04
CA ILE A 9 -1.60 33.61 -10.08
C ILE A 9 -1.56 34.22 -11.48
N SER A 10 -2.21 35.36 -11.72
CA SER A 10 -2.15 36.03 -13.02
C SER A 10 -0.76 36.63 -13.34
N LYS A 11 0.19 36.55 -12.39
CA LYS A 11 1.61 36.73 -12.70
C LYS A 11 2.09 35.53 -13.52
N GLY A 12 2.32 35.74 -14.81
CA GLY A 12 2.73 34.70 -15.76
C GLY A 12 3.91 33.83 -15.28
N ASN A 13 4.90 34.41 -14.60
CA ASN A 13 6.05 33.66 -14.06
C ASN A 13 5.67 32.54 -13.06
N VAL A 14 4.61 32.72 -12.27
CA VAL A 14 4.15 31.71 -11.31
C VAL A 14 3.29 30.66 -12.01
N MET A 15 2.45 31.09 -12.95
CA MET A 15 1.55 30.19 -13.68
C MET A 15 2.32 29.25 -14.60
N ASP A 16 3.33 29.74 -15.32
CA ASP A 16 4.13 28.92 -16.24
C ASP A 16 4.98 27.88 -15.49
N LEU A 17 5.53 28.27 -14.33
CA LEU A 17 6.23 27.34 -13.44
C LEU A 17 5.27 26.26 -12.92
N ALA A 18 4.07 26.64 -12.50
CA ALA A 18 3.07 25.68 -12.00
C ALA A 18 2.65 24.67 -13.07
N VAL A 19 2.41 25.13 -14.30
CA VAL A 19 2.06 24.25 -15.43
C VAL A 19 3.23 23.30 -15.75
N GLY A 20 4.47 23.80 -15.77
CA GLY A 20 5.66 22.97 -16.02
C GLY A 20 5.83 21.85 -14.98
N VAL A 21 5.61 22.13 -13.70
CA VAL A 21 5.71 21.14 -12.63
C VAL A 21 4.59 20.10 -12.71
N ILE A 22 3.35 20.51 -13.00
CA ILE A 22 2.21 19.58 -13.11
C ILE A 22 2.40 18.64 -14.30
N ILE A 23 2.80 19.17 -15.45
CA ILE A 23 3.08 18.35 -16.64
C ILE A 23 4.27 17.44 -16.40
N GLY A 24 5.36 17.95 -15.80
CA GLY A 24 6.53 17.13 -15.47
C GLY A 24 6.20 15.98 -14.51
N ALA A 25 5.43 16.24 -13.46
CA ALA A 25 5.02 15.23 -12.48
C ALA A 25 4.07 14.18 -13.08
N ALA A 26 3.15 14.59 -13.96
CA ALA A 26 2.22 13.68 -14.62
C ALA A 26 2.91 12.85 -15.71
N PHE A 27 3.77 13.48 -16.52
CA PHE A 27 4.46 12.83 -17.63
C PHE A 27 5.52 11.83 -17.15
N GLY A 28 6.15 12.08 -15.99
CA GLY A 28 7.03 11.11 -15.34
C GLY A 28 6.36 9.75 -15.15
N LYS A 29 5.13 9.72 -14.62
CA LYS A 29 4.38 8.46 -14.45
C LYS A 29 4.07 7.75 -15.77
N ILE A 30 3.82 8.50 -16.84
CA ILE A 30 3.57 7.95 -18.17
C ILE A 30 4.85 7.28 -18.70
N VAL A 31 5.98 7.96 -18.55
CA VAL A 31 7.28 7.41 -18.94
C VAL A 31 7.63 6.20 -18.08
N ASP A 32 7.40 6.24 -16.77
CA ASP A 32 7.68 5.13 -15.86
C ASP A 32 6.86 3.88 -16.22
N SER A 33 5.55 4.01 -16.45
CA SER A 33 4.73 2.89 -16.91
C SER A 33 5.18 2.37 -18.27
N LEU A 34 5.50 3.25 -19.22
CA LEU A 34 6.02 2.84 -20.53
C LEU A 34 7.34 2.07 -20.42
N VAL A 35 8.25 2.55 -19.57
CA VAL A 35 9.54 1.91 -19.32
C VAL A 35 9.31 0.54 -18.67
N ASN A 36 8.47 0.47 -17.64
CA ASN A 36 8.25 -0.77 -16.89
C ASN A 36 7.51 -1.83 -17.70
N ASP A 37 6.51 -1.43 -18.48
CA ASP A 37 5.59 -2.36 -19.14
C ASP A 37 6.07 -2.76 -20.54
N ILE A 38 6.88 -1.92 -21.20
CA ILE A 38 7.34 -2.17 -22.58
C ILE A 38 8.86 -2.29 -22.66
N ILE A 39 9.60 -1.36 -22.05
CA ILE A 39 11.06 -1.33 -22.22
C ILE A 39 11.74 -2.41 -21.38
N MET A 40 11.41 -2.56 -20.09
CA MET A 40 12.00 -3.56 -19.21
C MET A 40 11.85 -5.00 -19.72
N PRO A 41 10.70 -5.48 -20.24
CA PRO A 41 10.63 -6.83 -20.80
C PRO A 41 11.47 -7.01 -22.07
N ILE A 42 11.57 -5.97 -22.92
CA ILE A 42 12.42 -6.01 -24.12
C ILE A 42 13.90 -6.03 -23.74
N VAL A 43 14.29 -5.18 -22.79
CA VAL A 43 15.66 -5.14 -22.25
C VAL A 43 15.99 -6.45 -21.53
N GLY A 44 15.08 -6.98 -20.72
CA GLY A 44 15.25 -8.28 -20.03
C GLY A 44 15.39 -9.45 -21.01
N ALA A 45 14.67 -9.43 -22.13
CA ALA A 45 14.82 -10.42 -23.19
C ALA A 45 16.18 -10.37 -23.90
N ILE A 46 16.76 -9.17 -24.04
CA ILE A 46 18.05 -8.96 -24.73
C ILE A 46 19.25 -9.17 -23.81
N PHE A 47 19.18 -8.71 -22.56
CA PHE A 47 20.29 -8.76 -21.60
C PHE A 47 20.30 -10.01 -20.70
N GLY A 48 19.33 -10.92 -20.85
CA GLY A 48 19.39 -12.26 -20.28
C GLY A 48 18.57 -12.47 -19.00
N GLY A 49 17.24 -12.44 -19.12
CA GLY A 49 16.34 -13.24 -18.29
C GLY A 49 16.10 -12.81 -16.84
N LEU A 50 16.57 -11.63 -16.42
CA LEU A 50 16.22 -11.07 -15.11
C LEU A 50 14.97 -10.19 -15.22
N ASP A 51 13.82 -10.86 -15.20
CA ASP A 51 12.51 -10.24 -15.25
C ASP A 51 12.07 -9.76 -13.85
N PHE A 52 12.65 -8.64 -13.39
CA PHE A 52 12.39 -8.07 -12.06
C PHE A 52 10.95 -7.59 -11.84
N ASN A 53 10.10 -7.58 -12.87
CA ASN A 53 8.67 -7.29 -12.73
C ASN A 53 7.90 -8.43 -12.04
N ASN A 54 8.37 -9.68 -12.12
CA ASN A 54 7.64 -10.85 -11.63
C ASN A 54 8.36 -11.64 -10.51
N TYR A 55 9.54 -11.22 -10.06
CA TYR A 55 10.24 -11.88 -8.95
C TYR A 55 9.70 -11.45 -7.58
N PHE A 56 8.48 -11.84 -7.24
CA PHE A 56 8.02 -11.88 -5.85
C PHE A 56 8.53 -13.16 -5.19
N LEU A 57 9.60 -13.04 -4.38
CA LEU A 57 10.05 -14.10 -3.48
C LEU A 57 9.01 -14.20 -2.34
N GLY A 58 7.99 -15.03 -2.53
CA GLY A 58 7.02 -15.36 -1.50
C GLY A 58 7.74 -15.98 -0.30
N LEU A 59 7.98 -15.20 0.74
CA LEU A 59 8.49 -15.72 2.00
C LEU A 59 7.51 -16.78 2.49
N PRO A 60 7.96 -18.00 2.85
CA PRO A 60 7.06 -19.03 3.33
C PRO A 60 6.41 -18.52 4.62
N GLN A 61 5.13 -18.16 4.54
CA GLN A 61 4.30 -17.82 5.68
C GLN A 61 4.21 -19.06 6.55
N ARG A 62 5.11 -19.18 7.53
CA ARG A 62 5.04 -20.23 8.56
C ARG A 62 3.79 -19.95 9.38
N SER A 63 2.67 -20.51 8.94
CA SER A 63 1.42 -20.59 9.68
C SER A 63 1.68 -21.45 10.91
N MET A 64 2.24 -20.83 11.96
CA MET A 64 2.08 -21.38 13.29
C MET A 64 0.58 -21.33 13.58
N PRO A 65 -0.10 -22.47 13.80
CA PRO A 65 -1.45 -22.39 14.31
C PRO A 65 -1.34 -21.73 15.67
N LEU A 66 -1.94 -20.55 15.81
CA LEU A 66 -2.12 -19.86 17.08
C LEU A 66 -3.10 -20.70 17.91
N ARG A 67 -2.66 -21.87 18.38
CA ARG A 67 -3.40 -22.66 19.36
C ARG A 67 -3.00 -22.13 20.72
N TRP A 68 -3.57 -20.99 21.09
CA TRP A 68 -3.52 -20.55 22.48
C TRP A 68 -4.11 -21.68 23.35
N PRO A 69 -3.48 -22.04 24.47
CA PRO A 69 -4.04 -23.02 25.37
C PRO A 69 -5.30 -22.41 25.99
N THR A 70 -6.49 -22.83 25.55
CA THR A 70 -7.74 -22.44 26.22
C THR A 70 -7.70 -22.95 27.67
N PRO A 71 -7.85 -22.07 28.69
CA PRO A 71 -7.86 -22.47 30.11
C PRO A 71 -9.00 -23.44 30.49
N ARG A 72 -9.93 -23.70 29.57
CA ARG A 72 -11.15 -24.47 29.81
C ARG A 72 -10.94 -25.99 29.94
N SER A 73 -9.73 -26.51 29.70
CA SER A 73 -9.45 -27.95 29.94
C SER A 73 -9.23 -28.29 31.41
N LYS A 74 -9.12 -27.29 32.30
CA LYS A 74 -9.03 -27.46 33.76
C LYS A 74 -10.01 -26.53 34.50
N ALA A 75 -11.23 -26.38 34.01
CA ALA A 75 -12.28 -25.79 34.83
C ALA A 75 -12.85 -26.88 35.76
N PRO A 76 -12.80 -26.73 37.10
CA PRO A 76 -13.50 -27.65 37.97
C PRO A 76 -15.00 -27.55 37.68
N SER A 77 -15.63 -28.67 37.39
CA SER A 77 -17.08 -28.76 37.23
C SER A 77 -17.72 -28.52 38.59
N PHE A 78 -18.13 -27.28 38.86
CA PHE A 78 -18.92 -26.95 40.05
C PHE A 78 -20.27 -27.67 39.96
N PRO A 79 -20.70 -28.38 41.02
CA PRO A 79 -22.04 -28.95 41.06
C PRO A 79 -23.04 -27.79 41.19
N THR A 80 -23.77 -27.51 40.13
CA THR A 80 -24.92 -26.60 40.14
C THR A 80 -25.99 -27.19 41.05
N GLY A 81 -26.04 -26.68 42.28
CA GLY A 81 -27.00 -27.07 43.30
C GLY A 81 -26.95 -26.10 44.47
N ALA A 82 -27.38 -24.86 44.25
CA ALA A 82 -27.84 -23.97 45.32
C ALA A 82 -28.51 -22.74 44.70
N SER A 83 -29.84 -22.78 44.76
CA SER A 83 -30.74 -21.65 45.03
C SER A 83 -30.09 -20.28 45.29
N SER A 84 -30.50 -19.30 44.49
CA SER A 84 -31.29 -18.14 44.94
C SER A 84 -30.89 -16.80 44.31
N PRO A 85 -31.86 -15.89 44.22
CA PRO A 85 -31.98 -14.92 43.15
C PRO A 85 -31.67 -13.50 43.64
N TRP A 86 -31.27 -12.64 42.72
CA TRP A 86 -31.05 -11.20 42.93
C TRP A 86 -29.83 -10.80 43.77
N ARG A 87 -28.69 -10.65 43.10
CA ARG A 87 -27.79 -9.49 43.22
C ARG A 87 -27.15 -9.20 41.86
#